data_AF-A0A7Y3RNM0-F1
#
_entry.id   AF-A0A7Y3RNM0-F1
#
_cell.length_a   1.000
_cell.length_b   1.000
_cell.length_c   1.000
_cell.angle_alpha   90.00
_cell.angle_beta   90.00
_cell.angle_gamma   90.00
#
_symmetry.space_group_name_H-M   'P 1'
#
loop_
_entity.id
_entity.type
_entity.pdbx_description
1 polymer ?
#
loop_
_entity_poly.entity_id
_entity_poly.type
_entity_poly.pdbx_seq_one_letter_code
_entity_poly.pdbx_strand_id
1 'polypeptide(L)'
;MISEISALPAGADIKPELDIAGAARKLAAAKPDEARKAAEGFEAVFLNQFVSSMFSGMKTDGLFGGGQGEKMWQGFLVQHIADSFAQRGGIGIADMVMAEINKTSEVPE
;
A
#
# COMPACT_ATOMS: atom_id res chain seq x y z
N MET A 1 30.53 -25.55 43.53
CA MET A 1 29.27 -25.32 42.79
C MET A 1 29.51 -24.15 41.88
N ILE A 2 29.81 -24.46 40.62
CA ILE A 2 30.17 -23.52 39.56
C ILE A 2 28.95 -23.40 38.64
N SER A 3 28.73 -22.19 38.11
CA SER A 3 27.79 -21.74 37.08
C SER A 3 27.13 -22.81 36.21
N GLU A 4 25.83 -22.62 35.92
CA GLU A 4 25.31 -22.32 34.57
C GLU A 4 23.77 -22.34 34.59
N ILE A 5 23.17 -21.16 34.74
CA ILE A 5 21.79 -20.94 34.28
C ILE A 5 21.88 -20.84 32.77
N SER A 6 21.47 -21.89 32.09
CA SER A 6 21.29 -21.94 30.64
C SER A 6 20.42 -20.75 30.21
N ALA A 7 21.05 -19.80 29.52
CA ALA A 7 20.38 -18.67 28.91
C ALA A 7 19.51 -19.19 27.76
N LEU A 8 18.19 -19.12 27.94
CA LEU A 8 17.28 -19.09 26.80
C LEU A 8 17.59 -17.81 26.00
N PRO A 9 17.79 -17.87 24.67
CA PRO A 9 17.94 -16.66 23.88
C PRO A 9 16.60 -15.91 23.90
N ALA A 10 16.54 -14.86 24.72
CA ALA A 10 15.58 -13.78 24.56
C ALA A 10 15.91 -13.08 23.23
N GLY A 11 15.01 -13.17 22.26
CA GLY A 11 15.23 -12.52 20.96
C GLY A 11 14.33 -12.98 19.81
N ALA A 12 13.15 -13.53 20.08
CA ALA A 12 12.13 -13.71 19.05
C ALA A 12 10.99 -12.70 19.23
N ASP A 13 11.34 -11.46 19.57
CA ASP A 13 10.44 -10.31 19.46
C ASP A 13 10.42 -9.84 18.01
N ILE A 14 9.81 -10.62 17.11
CA ILE A 14 9.42 -10.10 15.81
C ILE A 14 8.18 -9.22 16.03
N LYS A 15 8.43 -7.97 16.39
CA LYS A 15 7.50 -6.89 16.08
C LYS A 15 7.51 -6.79 14.55
N PRO A 16 6.37 -6.85 13.84
CA PRO A 16 6.34 -6.52 12.43
C PRO A 16 6.44 -4.99 12.34
N GLU A 17 7.63 -4.46 12.61
CA GLU A 17 8.05 -3.23 11.99
C GLU A 17 8.06 -3.52 10.50
N LEU A 18 7.30 -2.75 9.76
CA LEU A 18 6.99 -3.00 8.36
C LEU A 18 8.33 -3.06 7.59
N ASP A 19 8.84 -4.26 7.33
CA ASP A 19 10.11 -4.46 6.61
C ASP A 19 9.90 -4.19 5.12
N ILE A 20 9.86 -2.90 4.79
CA ILE A 20 9.69 -2.40 3.43
C ILE A 20 10.83 -2.91 2.53
N ALA A 21 12.05 -2.99 3.08
CA ALA A 21 13.22 -3.48 2.35
C ALA A 21 13.10 -4.98 2.04
N GLY A 22 12.66 -5.79 3.00
CA GLY A 22 12.39 -7.22 2.80
C GLY A 22 11.24 -7.47 1.84
N ALA A 23 10.17 -6.66 1.90
CA ALA A 23 9.07 -6.73 0.96
C ALA A 23 9.52 -6.38 -0.47
N ALA A 24 10.33 -5.33 -0.64
CA ALA A 24 10.88 -4.93 -1.93
C ALA A 24 11.80 -6.02 -2.52
N ARG A 25 12.69 -6.61 -1.72
CA ARG A 25 13.54 -7.74 -2.14
C ARG A 25 12.73 -8.97 -2.54
N LYS A 26 11.63 -9.24 -1.82
CA LYS A 26 10.73 -10.35 -2.16
C LYS A 26 10.00 -10.11 -3.48
N LEU A 27 9.56 -8.89 -3.76
CA LEU A 27 8.98 -8.53 -5.07
C LEU A 27 10.02 -8.55 -6.18
N ALA A 28 11.25 -8.10 -5.91
CA ALA A 28 12.39 -8.13 -6.81
C ALA A 28 12.76 -9.57 -7.23
N ALA A 29 12.64 -10.52 -6.30
CA ALA A 29 12.83 -11.95 -6.55
C ALA A 29 11.59 -12.64 -7.15
N ALA A 30 10.44 -11.97 -7.21
CA ALA A 30 9.22 -12.51 -7.80
C ALA A 30 9.23 -12.42 -9.34
N LYS A 31 8.29 -13.11 -10.00
CA LYS A 31 8.15 -12.98 -11.46
C LYS A 31 7.76 -11.54 -11.80
N PRO A 32 8.22 -10.98 -12.93
CA PRO A 32 7.89 -9.62 -13.34
C PRO A 32 6.39 -9.30 -13.34
N ASP A 33 5.56 -10.28 -13.74
CA ASP A 33 4.10 -10.14 -13.76
C ASP A 33 3.50 -10.06 -12.34
N GLU A 34 4.06 -10.80 -11.39
CA GLU A 34 3.61 -10.78 -9.99
C GLU A 34 4.00 -9.47 -9.31
N ALA A 35 5.20 -8.97 -9.57
CA ALA A 35 5.66 -7.67 -9.09
C ALA A 35 4.81 -6.52 -9.65
N ARG A 36 4.49 -6.55 -10.95
CA ARG A 36 3.63 -5.54 -11.58
C ARG A 36 2.21 -5.57 -11.01
N LYS A 37 1.61 -6.74 -10.84
CA LYS A 37 0.27 -6.86 -10.23
C LYS A 37 0.24 -6.32 -8.81
N ALA A 38 1.29 -6.54 -8.03
CA ALA A 38 1.41 -5.98 -6.68
C ALA A 38 1.57 -4.45 -6.70
N ALA A 39 2.33 -3.90 -7.65
CA ALA A 39 2.50 -2.47 -7.84
C ALA A 39 1.18 -1.77 -8.25
N GLU A 40 0.41 -2.39 -9.16
CA GLU A 40 -0.95 -1.94 -9.52
C GLU A 40 -1.91 -1.99 -8.32
N GLY A 41 -1.85 -3.07 -7.54
CA GLY A 41 -2.65 -3.19 -6.31
C GLY A 41 -2.32 -2.11 -5.28
N PHE A 42 -1.05 -1.75 -5.14
CA PHE A 42 -0.62 -0.65 -4.29
C PHE A 42 -1.17 0.69 -4.77
N GLU A 43 -1.07 0.98 -6.07
CA GLU A 43 -1.63 2.21 -6.66
C GLU A 43 -3.14 2.30 -6.44
N ALA A 44 -3.88 1.19 -6.59
CA ALA A 44 -5.31 1.14 -6.33
C ALA A 44 -5.66 1.48 -4.86
N VAL A 45 -4.92 0.93 -3.89
CA VAL A 45 -5.12 1.26 -2.46
C VAL A 45 -4.79 2.73 -2.21
N PHE A 46 -3.70 3.23 -2.78
CA PHE A 46 -3.30 4.63 -2.68
C PHE A 46 -4.39 5.57 -3.21
N LEU A 47 -4.90 5.32 -4.42
CA LEU A 47 -5.94 6.14 -5.04
C LEU A 47 -7.22 6.14 -4.19
N ASN A 48 -7.62 4.99 -3.66
CA ASN A 48 -8.77 4.92 -2.75
C ASN A 48 -8.57 5.81 -1.52
N GLN A 49 -7.38 5.78 -0.90
CA GLN A 49 -7.08 6.64 0.26
C GLN A 49 -7.01 8.11 -0.12
N PHE A 50 -6.39 8.45 -1.26
CA PHE A 50 -6.28 9.82 -1.75
C PHE A 50 -7.65 10.43 -2.02
N VAL A 51 -8.49 9.72 -2.79
CA VAL A 51 -9.85 10.15 -3.11
C VAL A 51 -10.68 10.24 -1.83
N SER A 52 -10.61 9.25 -0.94
CA SER A 52 -11.28 9.30 0.37
C SER A 52 -10.85 10.52 1.19
N SER A 53 -9.57 10.89 1.14
CA SER A 53 -9.05 12.07 1.83
C SER A 53 -9.52 13.40 1.20
N MET A 54 -9.75 13.45 -0.12
CA MET A 54 -10.36 14.61 -0.76
C MET A 54 -11.79 14.82 -0.27
N PHE A 55 -12.56 13.73 -0.09
CA PHE A 55 -13.93 13.79 0.45
C PHE A 55 -13.96 14.09 1.95
N SER A 56 -13.00 13.62 2.74
CA SER A 56 -12.92 13.95 4.17
C SER A 56 -12.47 15.39 4.44
N GLY A 57 -11.70 16.00 3.53
CA GLY A 57 -11.31 17.40 3.57
C GLY A 57 -12.45 18.38 3.20
N MET A 58 -13.48 17.90 2.50
CA MET A 58 -14.71 18.66 2.29
C MET A 58 -15.56 18.59 3.56
N LYS A 59 -15.38 19.55 4.46
CA LYS A 59 -16.33 19.76 5.57
C LYS A 59 -17.72 19.93 5.00
N THR A 60 -18.61 19.00 5.29
CA THR A 60 -20.03 19.09 4.99
C THR A 60 -20.72 19.99 6.02
N ASP A 61 -20.27 21.25 6.12
CA ASP A 61 -20.84 22.29 7.01
C ASP A 61 -22.15 22.87 6.43
N GLY A 62 -23.05 22.00 6.00
CA GLY A 62 -24.35 22.37 5.44
C GLY A 62 -25.46 21.46 5.93
N LEU A 63 -26.68 21.99 5.96
CA LEU A 63 -27.93 21.34 6.41
C LEU A 63 -28.25 19.98 5.73
N PHE A 64 -27.49 19.62 4.68
CA PHE A 64 -27.61 18.40 3.87
C PHE A 64 -26.41 17.45 3.98
N GLY A 65 -25.48 17.71 4.90
CA GLY A 65 -24.23 16.97 5.05
C GLY A 65 -24.29 15.79 6.03
N GLY A 66 -23.79 14.62 5.62
CA GLY A 66 -23.45 13.50 6.52
C GLY A 66 -24.48 12.36 6.61
N GLY A 67 -25.46 12.29 5.71
CA GLY A 67 -26.49 11.23 5.68
C GLY A 67 -25.99 9.87 5.15
N GLN A 68 -26.72 8.78 5.43
CA GLN A 68 -26.41 7.45 4.87
C GLN A 68 -26.49 7.41 3.33
N GLY A 69 -27.42 8.16 2.75
CA GLY A 69 -27.50 8.33 1.30
C GLY A 69 -26.24 9.00 0.73
N GLU A 70 -25.61 9.89 1.52
CA GLU A 70 -24.38 10.55 1.12
C GLU A 70 -23.19 9.61 1.04
N LYS A 71 -23.02 8.78 2.07
CA LYS A 71 -21.96 7.78 2.11
C LYS A 71 -22.07 6.78 0.96
N MET A 72 -23.29 6.41 0.57
CA MET A 72 -23.53 5.50 -0.55
C MET A 72 -23.08 6.12 -1.89
N TRP A 73 -23.51 7.35 -2.21
CA TRP A 73 -23.12 7.98 -3.47
C TRP A 73 -21.64 8.36 -3.51
N GLN A 74 -21.05 8.73 -2.37
CA GLN A 74 -19.61 8.94 -2.25
C GLN A 74 -18.84 7.65 -2.56
N GLY A 75 -19.28 6.50 -2.04
CA GLY A 75 -18.69 5.20 -2.36
C GLY A 75 -18.71 4.89 -3.86
N PHE A 76 -19.85 5.10 -4.53
CA PHE A 76 -19.96 4.93 -5.98
C PHE A 76 -19.07 5.90 -6.77
N LEU A 77 -18.96 7.15 -6.32
CA LEU A 77 -18.12 8.15 -6.95
C LEU A 77 -16.63 7.81 -6.80
N VAL A 78 -16.20 7.39 -5.61
CA VAL A 78 -14.84 6.93 -5.34
C VAL A 78 -14.48 5.76 -6.25
N GLN A 79 -15.37 4.78 -6.38
CA GLN A 79 -15.19 3.64 -7.29
C GLN A 79 -15.04 4.09 -8.75
N HIS A 80 -15.95 4.94 -9.25
CA HIS A 80 -15.86 5.44 -10.62
C HIS A 80 -14.59 6.25 -10.90
N ILE A 81 -14.14 7.04 -9.94
CA ILE A 81 -12.90 7.80 -10.04
C ILE A 81 -11.71 6.84 -10.10
N ALA A 82 -11.65 5.84 -9.21
CA ALA A 82 -10.60 4.82 -9.20
C ALA A 82 -10.57 4.03 -10.52
N ASP A 83 -11.73 3.59 -11.02
CA ASP A 83 -11.86 2.88 -12.29
C ASP A 83 -11.42 3.74 -13.49
N SER A 84 -11.78 5.02 -13.49
CA SER A 84 -11.39 5.96 -14.55
C SER A 84 -9.87 6.19 -14.59
N PHE A 85 -9.21 6.18 -13.42
CA PHE A 85 -7.75 6.22 -13.34
C PHE A 85 -7.15 4.90 -13.83
N ALA A 86 -7.64 3.75 -13.37
CA ALA A 86 -7.17 2.44 -13.82
C ALA A 86 -7.27 2.26 -15.33
N GLN A 87 -8.42 2.61 -15.94
CA GLN A 87 -8.64 2.51 -17.39
C GLN A 87 -7.70 3.41 -18.21
N ARG A 88 -7.21 4.51 -17.63
CA ARG A 88 -6.26 5.42 -18.28
C ARG A 88 -4.80 5.03 -18.07
N GLY A 89 -4.54 3.88 -17.45
CA GLY A 89 -3.18 3.42 -17.15
C GLY A 89 -2.66 3.87 -15.79
N GLY A 90 -3.56 4.18 -14.84
CA GLY A 90 -3.20 4.63 -13.50
C GLY A 90 -2.70 6.07 -13.45
N ILE A 91 -1.96 6.41 -12.40
CA ILE A 91 -1.28 7.71 -12.25
C ILE A 91 0.24 7.58 -12.35
N GLY A 92 0.74 6.36 -12.63
CA GLY A 92 2.16 6.04 -12.81
C GLY A 92 2.88 5.64 -11.52
N ILE A 93 2.17 5.44 -10.40
CA ILE A 93 2.79 4.96 -9.16
C ILE A 93 3.26 3.51 -9.31
N ALA A 94 2.47 2.67 -10.00
CA ALA A 94 2.87 1.30 -10.27
C ALA A 94 4.21 1.22 -11.04
N ASP A 95 4.43 2.12 -11.99
CA ASP A 95 5.67 2.18 -12.76
C ASP A 95 6.86 2.66 -11.92
N MET A 96 6.65 3.64 -11.03
CA MET A 96 7.68 4.08 -10.09
C MET A 96 8.07 2.96 -9.11
N VAL A 97 7.10 2.20 -8.61
CA VAL A 97 7.34 1.05 -7.74
C VAL A 97 8.12 -0.03 -8.49
N MET A 98 7.75 -0.33 -9.74
CA MET A 98 8.49 -1.28 -10.57
C MET A 98 9.92 -0.83 -10.85
N ALA A 99 10.15 0.47 -11.09
CA ALA A 99 11.49 1.01 -11.28
C ALA A 99 12.37 0.82 -10.02
N GLU A 100 11.79 0.99 -8.82
CA GLU A 100 12.50 0.80 -7.56
C GLU A 100 12.77 -0.68 -7.25
N ILE A 101 11.81 -1.56 -7.56
CA ILE A 101 11.98 -3.02 -7.47
C ILE A 101 13.14 -3.45 -8.36
N ASN A 102 13.16 -2.99 -9.63
CA ASN A 102 14.22 -3.32 -10.57
C ASN A 102 15.59 -2.80 -10.10
N LYS A 103 15.66 -1.57 -9.58
CA LYS A 103 16.89 -1.05 -8.96
C LYS A 103 17.38 -1.93 -7.81
N THR A 104 16.47 -2.40 -6.97
CA THR A 104 16.81 -3.29 -5.84
C THR A 104 17.28 -4.66 -6.33
N SER A 105 16.77 -5.15 -7.47
CA SER A 105 17.24 -6.38 -8.13
C SER A 105 18.59 -6.21 -8.84
N GLU A 106 18.89 -5.01 -9.32
CA GLU A 106 20.08 -4.72 -10.13
C GLU A 106 21.34 -4.50 -9.32
N VAL A 107 21.27 -4.25 -8.00
CA VAL A 107 22.46 -4.10 -7.15
C VAL A 107 23.06 -5.49 -6.87
N PRO A 108 24.20 -5.86 -7.49
CA PRO A 108 24.92 -7.08 -7.19
C PRO A 108 26.08 -6.72 -6.24
N GLU A 109 25.99 -7.18 -5.00
CA GLU A 109 26.93 -6.95 -3.86
C GLU A 109 27.04 -5.51 -3.31
#